data_AF-A0A442NL72-F1
#
_entry.id   AF-A0A442NL72-F1
#
_cell.length_a   1.000
_cell.length_b   1.000
_cell.length_c   1.000
_cell.angle_alpha   90.00
_cell.angle_beta   90.00
_cell.angle_gamma   90.00
#
_symmetry.space_group_name_H-M   'P 1'
#
loop_
_entity.id
_entity.type
_entity.pdbx_description
1 polymer ?
#
loop_
_entity_poly.entity_id
_entity_poly.type
_entity_poly.pdbx_seq_one_letter_code
_entity_poly.pdbx_strand_id
1 'polypeptide(L)'
;MDELVNIIVLWLTVTFGLPESPQHPRIQHLSPTQMAAIRYGPGRTDHSEQVVALYHDDTRTIVLRPDWNAGSAADVSALVHELVHHLQNFESKTYACPEEREALAYDAQRRWLAFFGEDLESAFGIDPMTLLVRTTCAY
;
A
#
# COMPACT_ATOMS: atom_id res chain seq x y z
N MET A 1 -11.35 12.89 0.79
CA MET A 1 -10.02 12.23 0.87
C MET A 1 -9.52 12.26 2.31
N ASP A 2 -9.33 13.45 2.91
CA ASP A 2 -8.78 13.58 4.28
C ASP A 2 -9.55 12.79 5.35
N GLU A 3 -10.88 12.81 5.33
CA GLU A 3 -11.70 12.05 6.27
C GLU A 3 -11.48 10.53 6.15
N LEU A 4 -11.41 10.02 4.92
CA LEU A 4 -11.12 8.61 4.64
C LEU A 4 -9.73 8.24 5.16
N VAL A 5 -8.72 9.06 4.87
CA VAL A 5 -7.35 8.88 5.37
C VAL A 5 -7.34 8.83 6.90
N ASN A 6 -8.02 9.75 7.57
CA ASN A 6 -8.08 9.80 9.04
C ASN A 6 -8.72 8.55 9.64
N ILE A 7 -9.82 8.08 9.05
CA ILE A 7 -10.51 6.87 9.51
C ILE A 7 -9.61 5.63 9.32
N ILE A 8 -8.94 5.52 8.18
CA ILE A 8 -8.02 4.41 7.92
C ILE A 8 -6.82 4.46 8.86
N VAL A 9 -6.20 5.63 9.05
CA VAL A 9 -5.07 5.81 9.98
C VAL A 9 -5.48 5.43 11.40
N LEU A 10 -6.64 5.91 11.87
CA LEU A 10 -7.16 5.54 13.18
C LEU A 10 -7.36 4.02 13.29
N TRP A 11 -7.97 3.40 12.27
CA TRP A 11 -8.16 1.95 12.24
C TRP A 11 -6.83 1.19 12.26
N LEU A 12 -5.82 1.65 11.50
CA LEU A 12 -4.49 1.07 11.46
C LEU A 12 -3.77 1.16 12.81
N THR A 13 -3.79 2.33 13.44
CA THR A 13 -3.20 2.55 14.78
C THR A 13 -3.87 1.67 15.83
N VAL A 14 -5.21 1.61 15.86
CA VAL A 14 -5.96 0.81 16.85
C VAL A 14 -5.80 -0.69 16.62
N THR A 15 -5.77 -1.14 15.37
CA THR A 15 -5.80 -2.58 15.03
C THR A 15 -4.42 -3.21 14.99
N PHE A 16 -3.40 -2.46 14.55
CA PHE A 16 -2.05 -2.97 14.32
C PHE A 16 -0.98 -2.34 15.23
N GLY A 17 -1.34 -1.34 16.04
CA GLY A 17 -0.39 -0.66 16.92
C GLY A 17 0.65 0.18 16.18
N LEU A 18 0.37 0.55 14.92
CA LEU A 18 1.21 1.45 14.14
C LEU A 18 1.27 2.83 14.79
N PRO A 19 2.41 3.53 14.71
CA PRO A 19 2.57 4.82 15.38
C PRO A 19 1.62 5.86 14.81
N GLU A 20 1.33 6.88 15.60
CA GLU A 20 0.69 8.09 15.09
C GLU A 20 1.66 8.83 14.15
N SER A 21 1.13 9.32 13.03
CA SER A 21 1.88 10.21 12.15
C SER A 21 1.58 11.67 12.51
N PRO A 22 2.60 12.52 12.73
CA PRO A 22 2.38 13.95 12.93
C PRO A 22 2.00 14.70 11.64
N GLN A 23 2.04 14.03 10.49
CA GLN A 23 1.84 14.64 9.17
C GLN A 23 0.93 13.76 8.31
N HIS A 24 -0.03 14.36 7.63
CA HIS A 24 -0.78 13.61 6.62
C HIS A 24 0.13 13.25 5.43
N PRO A 25 -0.08 12.10 4.78
CA PRO A 25 0.62 11.79 3.55
C PRO A 25 0.21 12.78 2.46
N ARG A 26 1.14 13.08 1.55
CA ARG A 26 0.78 13.75 0.29
C ARG A 26 0.14 12.70 -0.61
N ILE A 27 -0.97 13.02 -1.25
CA ILE A 27 -1.60 12.11 -2.21
C ILE A 27 -1.49 12.71 -3.61
N GLN A 28 -0.96 11.93 -4.54
CA GLN A 28 -0.82 12.29 -5.95
C GLN A 28 -1.42 11.22 -6.84
N HIS A 29 -1.88 11.63 -8.02
CA HIS A 29 -2.37 10.72 -9.04
C HIS A 29 -1.43 10.77 -10.23
N LEU A 30 -0.86 9.63 -10.62
CA LEU A 30 0.08 9.52 -11.74
C LEU A 30 -0.36 8.41 -12.68
N SER A 31 0.03 8.50 -13.97
CA SER A 31 -0.29 7.46 -14.94
C SER A 31 0.41 6.14 -14.59
N PRO A 32 -0.10 4.98 -15.05
CA PRO A 32 0.56 3.69 -14.88
C PRO A 32 2.02 3.69 -15.36
N THR A 33 2.32 4.41 -16.46
CA THR A 33 3.68 4.55 -16.99
C THR A 33 4.60 5.35 -16.06
N GLN A 34 4.10 6.41 -15.43
CA GLN A 34 4.86 7.18 -14.44
C GLN A 34 5.11 6.37 -13.17
N MET A 35 4.09 5.65 -12.70
CA MET A 35 4.19 4.76 -11.53
C MET A 35 5.17 3.60 -11.77
N ALA A 36 5.16 2.99 -12.95
CA ALA A 36 6.12 1.97 -13.34
C ALA A 36 7.55 2.50 -13.37
N ALA A 37 7.74 3.71 -13.92
CA ALA A 37 9.05 4.35 -13.97
C ALA A 37 9.62 4.64 -12.58
N ILE A 38 8.75 4.97 -11.62
CA ILE A 38 9.10 5.11 -10.21
C ILE A 38 9.52 3.75 -9.62
N ARG A 39 8.69 2.71 -9.78
CA ARG A 39 8.88 1.42 -9.11
C ARG A 39 10.05 0.62 -9.68
N TYR A 40 10.22 0.63 -11.00
CA TYR A 40 11.15 -0.23 -11.72
C TYR A 40 12.30 0.52 -12.41
N GLY A 41 12.23 1.85 -12.46
CA GLY A 41 13.17 2.71 -13.16
C GLY A 41 12.69 3.15 -14.55
N PRO A 42 13.30 4.20 -15.12
CA PRO A 42 12.88 4.80 -16.38
C PRO A 42 12.92 3.80 -17.54
N GLY A 43 11.88 3.83 -18.39
CA GLY A 43 11.78 2.98 -19.58
C GLY A 43 11.27 1.56 -19.31
N ARG A 44 11.04 1.17 -18.05
CA ARG A 44 10.45 -0.14 -17.70
C ARG A 44 8.93 -0.03 -17.55
N THR A 45 8.24 0.01 -18.69
CA THR A 45 6.77 0.13 -18.73
C THR A 45 6.04 -1.22 -18.81
N ASP A 46 6.76 -2.33 -19.02
CA ASP A 46 6.17 -3.65 -19.27
C ASP A 46 5.30 -4.19 -18.10
N HIS A 47 5.47 -3.59 -16.92
CA HIS A 47 4.72 -3.93 -15.70
C HIS A 47 3.82 -2.79 -15.21
N SER A 48 3.47 -1.81 -16.06
CA SER A 48 2.69 -0.64 -15.63
C SER A 48 1.35 -0.98 -15.02
N GLU A 49 0.65 -1.96 -15.57
CA GLU A 49 -0.67 -2.38 -15.09
C GLU A 49 -0.62 -3.06 -13.72
N GLN A 50 0.55 -3.55 -13.30
CA GLN A 50 0.74 -4.25 -12.03
C GLN A 50 0.90 -3.28 -10.84
N VAL A 51 1.15 -1.99 -11.12
CA VAL A 51 1.37 -0.97 -10.09
C VAL A 51 0.09 -0.19 -9.87
N VAL A 52 -0.67 -0.60 -8.85
CA VAL A 52 -1.99 -0.03 -8.51
C VAL A 52 -1.90 1.16 -7.56
N ALA A 53 -0.90 1.16 -6.69
CA ALA A 53 -0.53 2.22 -5.77
C ALA A 53 0.96 2.05 -5.41
N LEU A 54 1.56 3.09 -4.85
CA LEU A 54 2.90 3.02 -4.25
C LEU A 54 3.11 4.15 -3.24
N TYR A 55 4.04 3.94 -2.31
CA TYR A 55 4.49 4.93 -1.35
C TYR A 55 5.94 5.33 -1.60
N HIS A 56 6.22 6.65 -1.59
CA HIS A 56 7.58 7.20 -1.63
C HIS A 56 8.00 7.63 -0.22
N ASP A 57 8.98 6.94 0.34
CA ASP A 57 9.48 7.22 1.70
C ASP A 57 10.02 8.65 1.86
N ASP A 58 10.86 9.11 0.93
CA ASP A 58 11.56 10.41 1.02
C ASP A 58 10.60 11.61 1.02
N THR A 59 9.57 11.53 0.19
CA THR A 59 8.60 12.64 0.00
C THR A 59 7.32 12.45 0.78
N ARG A 60 7.14 11.27 1.41
CA ARG A 60 5.94 10.84 2.13
C ARG A 60 4.69 10.97 1.26
N THR A 61 4.84 10.53 0.02
CA THR A 61 3.80 10.65 -1.01
C THR A 61 3.22 9.28 -1.32
N ILE A 62 1.92 9.15 -1.17
CA ILE A 62 1.12 8.06 -1.71
C ILE A 62 0.76 8.43 -3.14
N VAL A 63 1.08 7.56 -4.08
CA VAL A 63 0.70 7.71 -5.49
C VAL A 63 -0.37 6.68 -5.81
N LEU A 64 -1.50 7.16 -6.33
CA LEU A 64 -2.63 6.36 -6.77
C LEU A 64 -2.79 6.50 -8.30
N ARG A 65 -3.47 5.53 -8.93
CA ARG A 65 -3.85 5.66 -10.34
C ARG A 65 -4.92 6.74 -10.54
N PRO A 66 -5.02 7.38 -11.71
CA PRO A 66 -5.96 8.49 -11.93
C PRO A 66 -7.43 8.08 -11.86
N ASP A 67 -7.71 6.80 -12.05
CA ASP A 67 -9.03 6.17 -12.00
C ASP A 67 -9.37 5.57 -10.61
N TRP A 68 -8.54 5.82 -9.59
CA TRP A 68 -8.79 5.38 -8.22
C TRP A 68 -10.16 5.83 -7.72
N ASN A 69 -10.91 4.90 -7.13
CA ASN A 69 -12.29 5.10 -6.72
C ASN A 69 -12.52 4.81 -5.22
N ALA A 70 -12.93 5.83 -4.47
CA ALA A 70 -13.26 5.69 -3.03
C ALA A 70 -14.44 4.74 -2.74
N GLY A 71 -15.24 4.38 -3.74
CA GLY A 71 -16.32 3.39 -3.63
C GLY A 71 -15.90 1.95 -3.94
N SER A 72 -14.66 1.72 -4.37
CA SER A 72 -14.10 0.39 -4.67
C SER A 72 -13.35 -0.15 -3.46
N ALA A 73 -13.74 -1.31 -2.95
CA ALA A 73 -13.06 -1.94 -1.82
C ALA A 73 -11.59 -2.24 -2.15
N ALA A 74 -11.32 -2.69 -3.38
CA ALA A 74 -9.97 -2.87 -3.91
C ALA A 74 -9.16 -1.58 -3.84
N ASP A 75 -9.63 -0.49 -4.42
CA ASP A 75 -8.89 0.78 -4.46
C ASP A 75 -8.63 1.35 -3.06
N VAL A 76 -9.62 1.28 -2.17
CA VAL A 76 -9.44 1.72 -0.78
C VAL A 76 -8.46 0.80 -0.04
N SER A 77 -8.48 -0.51 -0.30
CA SER A 77 -7.52 -1.45 0.31
C SER A 77 -6.07 -1.18 -0.14
N ALA A 78 -5.86 -0.73 -1.39
CA ALA A 78 -4.54 -0.30 -1.84
C ALA A 78 -4.09 0.97 -1.11
N LEU A 79 -5.00 1.92 -0.84
CA LEU A 79 -4.69 3.07 0.01
C LEU A 79 -4.36 2.65 1.45
N VAL A 80 -5.08 1.67 2.02
CA VAL A 80 -4.76 1.08 3.33
C VAL A 80 -3.34 0.53 3.37
N HIS A 81 -2.94 -0.19 2.33
CA HIS A 81 -1.58 -0.73 2.17
C HIS A 81 -0.53 0.39 2.23
N GLU A 82 -0.68 1.43 1.39
CA GLU A 82 0.30 2.52 1.36
C GLU A 82 0.29 3.37 2.64
N LEU A 83 -0.85 3.46 3.35
CA LEU A 83 -0.92 4.12 4.66
C LEU A 83 -0.16 3.33 5.73
N VAL A 84 -0.10 2.00 5.66
CA VAL A 84 0.79 1.22 6.53
C VAL A 84 2.24 1.65 6.32
N HIS A 85 2.70 1.73 5.07
CA HIS A 85 4.06 2.20 4.77
C HIS A 85 4.31 3.62 5.24
N HIS A 86 3.32 4.50 5.13
CA HIS A 86 3.39 5.85 5.67
C HIS A 86 3.63 5.86 7.17
N LEU A 87 2.87 5.09 7.95
CA LEU A 87 3.04 5.02 9.40
C LEU A 87 4.35 4.32 9.80
N GLN A 88 4.73 3.25 9.10
CA GLN A 88 6.03 2.58 9.28
C GLN A 88 7.23 3.53 9.10
N ASN A 89 7.09 4.56 8.25
CA ASN A 89 8.14 5.56 8.04
C ASN A 89 8.41 6.46 9.27
N PHE A 90 7.54 6.41 10.29
CA PHE A 90 7.73 7.08 11.57
C PHE A 90 8.10 6.12 12.71
N GLU A 91 8.21 4.82 12.43
CA GLU A 91 8.73 3.86 13.38
C GLU A 91 10.25 4.01 13.52
N SER A 92 10.77 3.72 14.70
CA SER A 92 12.22 3.52 14.91
C SER A 92 12.64 2.07 14.63
N LYS A 93 11.94 1.38 13.72
CA LYS A 93 12.18 -0.03 13.39
C LYS A 93 13.02 -0.13 12.12
N THR A 94 14.04 -0.98 12.15
CA THR A 94 14.73 -1.45 10.94
C THR A 94 14.17 -2.81 10.54
N TYR A 95 13.88 -2.97 9.26
CA TYR A 95 13.46 -4.24 8.68
C TYR A 95 14.67 -4.99 8.14
N ALA A 96 14.69 -6.31 8.28
CA ALA A 96 15.77 -7.17 7.81
C ALA A 96 15.86 -7.17 6.27
N CYS A 97 14.71 -7.03 5.61
CA CYS A 97 14.56 -6.96 4.16
C CYS A 97 13.31 -6.13 3.80
N PRO A 98 13.16 -5.69 2.54
CA PRO A 98 11.93 -5.05 2.08
C PRO A 98 10.67 -5.91 2.31
N GLU A 99 10.75 -7.22 2.09
CA GLU A 99 9.61 -8.14 2.18
C GLU A 99 9.05 -8.24 3.62
N GLU A 100 9.91 -8.14 4.65
CA GLU A 100 9.44 -8.11 6.05
C GLU A 100 8.54 -6.89 6.30
N ARG A 101 8.86 -5.75 5.66
CA ARG A 101 8.08 -4.52 5.79
C ARG A 101 6.69 -4.67 5.15
N GLU A 102 6.61 -5.40 4.03
CA GLU A 102 5.37 -5.64 3.27
C GLU A 102 4.36 -6.50 4.03
N ALA A 103 4.81 -7.39 4.92
CA ALA A 103 3.94 -8.36 5.59
C ALA A 103 2.76 -7.72 6.33
N LEU A 104 3.02 -6.62 7.05
CA LEU A 104 1.97 -5.89 7.77
C LEU A 104 1.01 -5.16 6.82
N ALA A 105 1.54 -4.61 5.72
CA ALA A 105 0.76 -3.88 4.73
C ALA A 105 -0.23 -4.81 4.00
N TYR A 106 0.22 -6.01 3.61
CA TYR A 106 -0.68 -7.03 3.05
C TYR A 106 -1.68 -7.59 4.06
N ASP A 107 -1.31 -7.78 5.34
CA ASP A 107 -2.30 -8.22 6.34
C ASP A 107 -3.39 -7.15 6.56
N ALA A 108 -3.01 -5.87 6.63
CA ALA A 108 -3.97 -4.78 6.72
C ALA A 108 -4.88 -4.70 5.50
N GLN A 109 -4.32 -4.78 4.30
CA GLN A 109 -5.06 -4.78 3.04
C GLN A 109 -6.07 -5.94 2.97
N ARG A 110 -5.63 -7.16 3.31
CA ARG A 110 -6.48 -8.36 3.35
C ARG A 110 -7.63 -8.22 4.35
N ARG A 111 -7.35 -7.73 5.56
CA ARG A 111 -8.39 -7.53 6.59
C ARG A 111 -9.39 -6.45 6.17
N TRP A 112 -8.94 -5.42 5.46
CA TRP A 112 -9.84 -4.40 4.92
C TRP A 112 -10.79 -4.97 3.87
N LEU A 113 -10.26 -5.72 2.88
CA LEU A 113 -11.07 -6.37 1.84
C LEU A 113 -12.13 -7.30 2.43
N ALA A 114 -11.79 -8.02 3.51
CA ALA A 114 -12.70 -8.92 4.18
C ALA A 114 -13.97 -8.24 4.74
N PHE A 115 -13.94 -6.93 5.05
CA PHE A 115 -15.17 -6.20 5.43
C PHE A 115 -16.20 -6.13 4.31
N PHE A 116 -15.77 -6.31 3.06
CA PHE A 116 -16.60 -6.23 1.86
C PHE A 116 -16.81 -7.60 1.19
N GLY A 117 -16.31 -8.68 1.80
CA GLY A 117 -16.41 -10.04 1.25
C GLY A 117 -15.47 -10.31 0.08
N GLU A 118 -14.44 -9.48 -0.10
CA GLU A 118 -13.38 -9.67 -1.10
C GLU A 118 -12.08 -10.17 -0.46
N ASP A 119 -11.15 -10.65 -1.28
CA ASP A 119 -9.80 -11.01 -0.87
C ASP A 119 -8.73 -10.52 -1.88
N LEU A 120 -7.45 -10.74 -1.56
CA LEU A 120 -6.33 -10.30 -2.39
C LEU A 120 -6.30 -10.99 -3.77
N GLU A 121 -6.77 -12.22 -3.86
CA GLU A 121 -6.78 -12.99 -5.11
C GLU A 121 -7.91 -12.48 -6.02
N SER A 122 -9.11 -12.31 -5.49
CA SER A 122 -10.25 -11.80 -6.25
C SER A 122 -10.06 -10.35 -6.69
N ALA A 123 -9.45 -9.51 -5.84
CA ALA A 123 -9.30 -8.08 -6.12
C ALA A 123 -8.06 -7.74 -6.95
N PHE A 124 -6.96 -8.49 -6.78
CA PHE A 124 -5.65 -8.15 -7.38
C PHE A 124 -4.95 -9.31 -8.08
N GLY A 125 -5.51 -10.52 -8.05
CA GLY A 125 -4.84 -11.73 -8.58
C GLY A 125 -3.62 -12.14 -7.75
N ILE A 126 -3.54 -11.73 -6.47
CA ILE A 126 -2.44 -12.09 -5.57
C ILE A 126 -2.83 -13.36 -4.81
N ASP A 127 -2.40 -14.51 -5.35
CA ASP A 127 -2.59 -15.81 -4.72
C ASP A 127 -1.65 -16.01 -3.50
N PRO A 128 -1.87 -17.04 -2.67
CA PRO A 128 -1.05 -17.30 -1.48
C PRO A 128 0.45 -17.47 -1.74
N MET A 129 0.87 -18.03 -2.89
CA MET A 129 2.28 -18.18 -3.23
C MET A 129 2.90 -16.83 -3.59
N THR A 130 2.17 -16.02 -4.37
CA THR A 130 2.61 -14.65 -4.68
C THR A 130 2.74 -13.82 -3.40
N LEU A 131 1.78 -13.91 -2.48
CA LEU A 131 1.83 -13.24 -1.19
C LEU A 131 3.04 -13.69 -0.36
N LEU A 132 3.32 -14.99 -0.31
CA LEU A 132 4.45 -15.54 0.43
C LEU A 132 5.78 -14.96 -0.08
N VAL A 133 5.97 -14.92 -1.41
CA VAL A 133 7.18 -14.35 -2.04
C VAL A 133 7.33 -12.86 -1.71
N ARG A 134 6.24 -12.11 -1.68
CA ARG A 134 6.27 -10.66 -1.40
C ARG A 134 6.52 -10.30 0.07
N THR A 135 6.39 -11.27 0.98
CA THR A 135 6.42 -11.02 2.44
C THR A 135 7.50 -11.81 3.18
N THR A 136 8.32 -12.58 2.47
CA THR A 136 9.38 -13.40 3.05
C THR A 136 10.75 -12.94 2.54
N CYS A 137 11.67 -12.65 3.46
CA CYS A 137 13.04 -12.31 3.09
C CYS A 137 13.69 -13.45 2.28
N ALA A 138 14.33 -13.09 1.16
CA ALA A 138 15.29 -13.98 0.53
C ALA A 138 16.54 -14.07 1.42
N TYR A 139 17.00 -15.30 1.67
CA TYR A 139 18.08 -15.67 2.60
C TYR A 139 19.39 -14.87 2.42
#